data_AF-A0A972KBZ6-F1
#
_entry.id   AF-A0A972KBZ6-F1
#
_cell.length_a   1.000
_cell.length_b   1.000
_cell.length_c   1.000
_cell.angle_alpha   90.00
_cell.angle_beta   90.00
_cell.angle_gamma   90.00
#
_symmetry.space_group_name_H-M   'P 1'
#
loop_
_entity.id
_entity.type
_entity.pdbx_description
1 polymer ?
#
loop_
_entity_poly.entity_id
_entity_poly.type
_entity_poly.pdbx_seq_one_letter_code
_entity_poly.pdbx_strand_id
1 'polypeptide(L)'
;MTRRSFWGATALVLLLVSCSGDSGRSVEAFCSQLTSMNSTDITLAEIDLDDSDAVRAALESFADDFEQLAGVAPDEVAADAQTIAEFGRALAEAALAANPDDPFDRAALLAEASAQVDNIDRANDGVASYSTRLCTPAP
;
A
#
# COMPACT_ATOMS: atom_id res chain seq x y z
N MET A 1 -30.60 -65.63 -17.49
CA MET A 1 -30.64 -65.11 -18.86
C MET A 1 -31.50 -63.85 -18.77
N THR A 2 -31.06 -62.61 -19.00
CA THR A 2 -30.08 -62.06 -19.96
C THR A 2 -29.60 -60.69 -19.44
N ARG A 3 -28.33 -60.36 -19.71
CA ARG A 3 -27.58 -59.14 -19.32
C ARG A 3 -27.99 -57.88 -20.10
N ARG A 4 -27.69 -56.70 -19.53
CA ARG A 4 -26.87 -55.57 -20.06
C ARG A 4 -27.41 -54.23 -19.49
N SER A 5 -26.74 -53.59 -18.53
CA SER A 5 -25.55 -52.71 -18.65
C SER A 5 -25.81 -51.46 -19.51
N PHE A 6 -25.81 -50.25 -18.91
CA PHE A 6 -24.77 -49.22 -19.05
C PHE A 6 -25.28 -47.79 -18.74
N TRP A 7 -24.41 -47.03 -18.05
CA TRP A 7 -24.32 -45.56 -17.86
C TRP A 7 -25.12 -45.01 -16.66
N GLY A 8 -24.54 -44.33 -15.67
CA GLY A 8 -23.30 -43.55 -15.64
C GLY A 8 -23.67 -42.08 -15.49
N ALA A 9 -23.72 -41.59 -14.25
CA ALA A 9 -23.78 -40.15 -13.97
C ALA A 9 -23.09 -39.88 -12.63
N THR A 10 -21.79 -39.62 -12.73
CA THR A 10 -20.95 -39.00 -11.72
C THR A 10 -21.57 -37.65 -11.35
N ALA A 11 -22.14 -37.53 -10.16
CA ALA A 11 -22.52 -36.22 -9.63
C ALA A 11 -21.23 -35.51 -9.16
N LEU A 12 -20.67 -34.70 -10.05
CA LEU A 12 -19.66 -33.70 -9.69
C LEU A 12 -20.24 -32.78 -8.62
N VAL A 13 -19.65 -32.82 -7.43
CA VAL A 13 -19.82 -31.80 -6.41
C VAL A 13 -19.16 -30.54 -6.96
N LEU A 14 -19.99 -29.65 -7.50
CA LEU A 14 -19.58 -28.31 -7.92
C LEU A 14 -19.13 -27.55 -6.67
N LEU A 15 -17.82 -27.27 -6.64
CA LEU A 15 -17.18 -26.26 -5.83
C LEU A 15 -18.04 -24.99 -5.88
N LEU A 16 -18.60 -24.59 -4.74
CA LEU A 16 -19.04 -23.22 -4.52
C LEU A 16 -17.79 -22.35 -4.41
N VAL A 17 -17.16 -22.11 -5.57
CA VAL A 17 -16.31 -20.95 -5.82
C VAL A 17 -17.24 -19.76 -5.67
N SER A 18 -17.23 -19.16 -4.49
CA SER A 18 -17.85 -17.86 -4.25
C SER A 18 -16.98 -16.79 -4.91
N CYS A 19 -16.92 -16.77 -6.24
CA CYS A 19 -16.57 -15.59 -7.02
C CYS A 19 -17.81 -14.72 -7.10
N SER A 20 -17.90 -13.66 -6.31
CA SER A 20 -18.80 -12.53 -6.57
C SER A 20 -18.41 -11.35 -5.69
N GLY A 21 -17.51 -10.52 -6.23
CA GLY A 21 -17.09 -9.26 -5.61
C GLY A 21 -15.72 -8.85 -6.08
N ASP A 22 -15.53 -8.67 -7.39
CA ASP A 22 -14.36 -8.04 -8.00
C ASP A 22 -14.37 -6.53 -7.70
N SER A 23 -14.38 -6.17 -6.41
CA SER A 23 -13.72 -4.96 -5.97
C SER A 23 -12.25 -5.34 -5.99
N GLY A 24 -11.38 -4.68 -6.75
CA GLY A 24 -9.93 -4.94 -6.81
C GLY A 24 -9.18 -4.83 -5.46
N ARG A 25 -9.92 -4.81 -4.36
CA ARG A 25 -9.55 -4.82 -2.95
C ARG A 25 -9.49 -6.27 -2.46
N SER A 26 -8.31 -6.88 -2.48
CA SER A 26 -8.08 -8.25 -2.01
C SER A 26 -6.74 -8.40 -1.30
N VAL A 27 -6.59 -9.46 -0.50
CA VAL A 27 -5.32 -9.75 0.17
C VAL A 27 -4.23 -10.01 -0.86
N GLU A 28 -4.53 -10.77 -1.92
CA GLU A 28 -3.58 -11.08 -2.98
C GLU A 28 -3.13 -9.82 -3.74
N ALA A 29 -4.06 -8.92 -4.07
CA ALA A 29 -3.76 -7.66 -4.75
C ALA A 29 -2.91 -6.74 -3.84
N PHE A 30 -3.27 -6.63 -2.57
CA PHE A 30 -2.51 -5.89 -1.56
C PHE A 30 -1.07 -6.42 -1.41
N CYS A 31 -0.88 -7.73 -1.24
CA CYS A 31 0.44 -8.32 -1.09
C CYS A 31 1.29 -8.20 -2.37
N SER A 32 0.66 -8.33 -3.55
CA SER A 32 1.32 -8.10 -4.83
C SER A 32 1.77 -6.64 -4.97
N GLN A 33 0.91 -5.68 -4.59
CA GLN A 33 1.24 -4.27 -4.63
C GLN A 33 2.37 -3.93 -3.66
N LEU A 34 2.34 -4.42 -2.42
CA LEU A 34 3.44 -4.25 -1.46
C LEU A 34 4.77 -4.80 -2.00
N THR A 35 4.74 -5.96 -2.65
CA THR A 35 5.94 -6.55 -3.27
C THR A 35 6.46 -5.66 -4.40
N SER A 36 5.56 -5.10 -5.21
CA SER A 36 5.91 -4.15 -6.27
C SER A 36 6.55 -2.89 -5.69
N MET A 37 5.94 -2.29 -4.66
CA MET A 37 6.47 -1.11 -3.97
C MET A 37 7.88 -1.37 -3.41
N ASN A 38 8.11 -2.52 -2.80
CA ASN A 38 9.40 -2.88 -2.22
C ASN A 38 10.47 -3.25 -3.28
N SER A 39 10.05 -3.52 -4.52
CA SER A 39 10.95 -3.76 -5.65
C SER A 39 11.33 -2.49 -6.41
N THR A 40 10.53 -1.43 -6.23
CA THR A 40 10.89 -0.08 -6.65
C THR A 40 11.85 0.46 -5.58
N ASP A 41 13.16 0.26 -5.79
CA ASP A 41 14.22 0.87 -4.97
C ASP A 41 14.16 2.40 -5.12
N ILE A 42 13.24 3.05 -4.42
CA ILE A 42 13.38 4.46 -4.06
C ILE A 42 14.07 4.44 -2.71
N THR A 43 15.39 4.25 -2.73
CA THR A 43 16.17 4.42 -1.52
C THR A 43 16.11 5.90 -1.17
N LEU A 44 15.31 6.28 -0.17
CA LEU A 44 15.36 7.65 0.39
C LEU A 44 16.80 8.05 0.79
N ALA A 45 17.69 7.06 0.98
CA ALA A 45 19.12 7.24 1.23
C ALA A 45 19.95 7.70 0.01
N GLU A 46 19.42 7.58 -1.21
CA GLU A 46 20.09 8.01 -2.46
C GLU A 46 19.61 9.37 -2.96
N ILE A 47 18.58 9.93 -2.30
CA ILE A 47 18.08 11.26 -2.63
C ILE A 47 19.04 12.29 -2.08
N ASP A 48 19.45 13.21 -2.95
CA ASP A 48 20.13 14.44 -2.51
C ASP A 48 19.15 15.28 -1.69
N LEU A 49 19.35 15.30 -0.38
CA LEU A 49 18.48 16.04 0.54
C LEU A 49 18.60 17.56 0.38
N ASP A 50 19.62 18.05 -0.34
CA ASP A 50 19.77 19.46 -0.68
C ASP A 50 18.93 19.83 -1.92
N ASP A 51 18.54 18.86 -2.74
CA ASP A 51 17.66 19.03 -3.90
C ASP A 51 16.17 18.92 -3.50
N SER A 52 15.53 20.08 -3.35
CA SER A 52 14.10 20.16 -2.97
C SER A 52 13.19 19.46 -3.97
N ASP A 53 13.52 19.48 -5.26
CA ASP A 53 12.69 18.85 -6.30
C ASP A 53 12.82 17.33 -6.24
N ALA A 54 14.02 16.81 -5.97
CA ALA A 54 14.24 15.38 -5.77
C ALA A 54 13.52 14.87 -4.51
N VAL A 55 13.63 15.59 -3.39
CA VAL A 55 12.91 15.26 -2.14
C VAL A 55 11.41 15.26 -2.34
N ARG A 56 10.87 16.30 -3.00
CA ARG A 56 9.45 16.39 -3.32
C ARG A 56 8.98 15.23 -4.19
N ALA A 57 9.67 14.97 -5.30
CA ALA A 57 9.28 13.91 -6.22
C ALA A 57 9.25 12.53 -5.56
N ALA A 58 10.18 12.27 -4.63
CA ALA A 58 10.17 11.03 -3.86
C ALA A 58 9.00 10.95 -2.87
N LEU A 59 8.66 12.05 -2.19
CA LEU A 59 7.50 12.10 -1.29
C LEU A 59 6.17 11.97 -2.03
N GLU A 60 6.06 12.56 -3.23
CA GLU A 60 4.92 12.37 -4.14
C GLU A 60 4.81 10.91 -4.59
N SER A 61 5.91 10.30 -5.04
CA SER A 61 5.94 8.89 -5.44
C SER A 61 5.54 7.97 -4.28
N PHE A 62 6.07 8.23 -3.08
CA PHE A 62 5.70 7.49 -1.87
C PHE A 62 4.20 7.60 -1.58
N ALA A 63 3.64 8.82 -1.65
CA ALA A 63 2.22 9.02 -1.45
C ALA A 63 1.36 8.27 -2.47
N ASP A 64 1.73 8.33 -3.75
CA ASP A 64 1.00 7.68 -4.83
C ASP A 64 1.08 6.15 -4.74
N ASP A 65 2.20 5.59 -4.28
CA ASP A 65 2.34 4.17 -4.03
C ASP A 65 1.40 3.70 -2.91
N PHE A 66 1.29 4.46 -1.83
CA PHE A 66 0.37 4.16 -0.73
C PHE A 66 -1.10 4.42 -1.08
N GLU A 67 -1.41 5.39 -1.94
CA GLU A 67 -2.77 5.57 -2.45
C GLU A 67 -3.18 4.40 -3.35
N GLN A 68 -2.30 3.95 -4.25
CA GLN A 68 -2.54 2.75 -5.06
C GLN A 68 -2.74 1.52 -4.16
N LEU A 69 -1.90 1.37 -3.12
CA LEU A 69 -2.06 0.32 -2.12
C LEU A 69 -3.41 0.41 -1.41
N ALA A 70 -3.84 1.59 -0.98
CA ALA A 70 -5.14 1.81 -0.36
C ALA A 70 -6.31 1.46 -1.31
N GLY A 71 -6.13 1.68 -2.61
CA GLY A 71 -7.10 1.35 -3.66
C GLY A 71 -7.34 -0.16 -3.80
N VAL A 72 -6.31 -0.98 -3.58
CA VAL A 72 -6.35 -2.45 -3.68
C VAL A 72 -6.35 -3.17 -2.31
N ALA A 73 -6.26 -2.40 -1.23
CA ALA A 73 -6.27 -2.93 0.12
C ALA A 73 -7.67 -3.40 0.54
N PRO A 74 -7.77 -4.54 1.26
CA PRO A 74 -8.98 -4.89 2.00
C PRO A 74 -9.38 -3.80 2.99
N ASP A 75 -10.68 -3.68 3.29
CA ASP A 75 -11.22 -2.59 4.11
C ASP A 75 -10.60 -2.50 5.52
N GLU A 76 -10.12 -3.62 6.07
CA GLU A 76 -9.42 -3.67 7.37
C GLU A 76 -8.16 -2.80 7.40
N VAL A 77 -7.44 -2.66 6.28
CA VAL A 77 -6.12 -1.99 6.22
C VAL A 77 -6.08 -0.82 5.23
N ALA A 78 -7.12 -0.63 4.42
CA ALA A 78 -7.14 0.42 3.41
C ALA A 78 -7.09 1.84 4.00
N ALA A 79 -7.76 2.08 5.13
CA ALA A 79 -7.70 3.37 5.81
C ALA A 79 -6.28 3.69 6.33
N ASP A 80 -5.52 2.66 6.68
CA ASP A 80 -4.15 2.81 7.17
C ASP A 80 -3.21 3.15 6.02
N ALA A 81 -3.31 2.42 4.91
CA ALA A 81 -2.58 2.76 3.68
C ALA A 81 -2.91 4.19 3.21
N GLN A 82 -4.18 4.60 3.29
CA GLN A 82 -4.62 5.96 2.95
C GLN A 82 -4.01 7.03 3.87
N THR A 83 -3.95 6.76 5.18
CA THR A 83 -3.34 7.69 6.15
C THR A 83 -1.85 7.90 5.83
N ILE A 84 -1.14 6.84 5.43
CA ILE A 84 0.27 6.92 5.04
C ILE A 84 0.43 7.70 3.73
N ALA A 85 -0.47 7.52 2.77
CA ALA A 85 -0.48 8.31 1.53
C ALA A 85 -0.65 9.81 1.83
N GLU A 86 -1.59 10.16 2.71
CA GLU A 86 -1.83 11.54 3.16
C GLU A 86 -0.62 12.15 3.86
N PHE A 87 0.08 11.36 4.69
CA PHE A 87 1.35 11.76 5.28
C PHE A 87 2.41 12.11 4.23
N GLY A 88 2.59 11.26 3.21
CA GLY A 88 3.49 11.54 2.10
C GLY A 88 3.18 12.84 1.38
N ARG A 89 1.88 13.10 1.10
CA ARG A 89 1.43 14.33 0.44
C ARG A 89 1.69 15.57 1.28
N ALA A 90 1.38 15.52 2.57
CA ALA A 90 1.62 16.63 3.47
C ALA A 90 3.12 17.00 3.52
N LEU A 91 4.00 16.00 3.52
CA LEU A 91 5.43 16.23 3.46
C LEU A 91 5.89 16.80 2.11
N ALA A 92 5.35 16.30 0.99
CA ALA A 92 5.67 16.83 -0.34
C ALA A 92 5.25 18.29 -0.49
N GLU A 93 4.05 18.65 -0.01
CA GLU A 93 3.55 20.02 0.02
C GLU A 93 4.40 20.92 0.91
N ALA A 94 4.85 20.42 2.08
CA ALA A 94 5.76 21.16 2.94
C ALA A 94 7.14 21.38 2.31
N ALA A 95 7.65 20.39 1.57
CA ALA A 95 8.91 20.53 0.83
C ALA A 95 8.82 21.60 -0.26
N LEU A 96 7.66 21.74 -0.92
CA LEU A 96 7.39 22.81 -1.89
C LEU A 96 7.32 24.20 -1.25
N ALA A 97 6.79 24.28 -0.03
CA ALA A 97 6.59 25.54 0.68
C ALA A 97 7.90 26.12 1.25
N ALA A 98 8.95 25.30 1.36
CA ALA A 98 10.21 25.69 1.96
C ALA A 98 10.97 26.75 1.16
N ASN A 99 11.43 27.78 1.86
CA ASN A 99 12.29 28.81 1.31
C ASN A 99 13.69 28.25 1.00
N PRO A 100 14.14 28.24 -0.26
CA PRO A 100 15.46 27.72 -0.62
C PRO A 100 16.61 28.54 -0.04
N ASP A 101 16.37 29.80 0.33
CA ASP A 101 17.37 30.70 0.90
C ASP A 101 17.51 30.53 2.44
N ASP A 102 16.64 29.74 3.08
CA ASP A 102 16.71 29.45 4.52
C ASP A 102 16.94 27.94 4.77
N PRO A 103 18.15 27.54 5.20
CA PRO A 103 18.48 26.13 5.39
C PRO A 103 17.70 25.46 6.53
N PHE A 104 17.01 26.21 7.39
CA PHE A 104 16.24 25.66 8.50
C PHE A 104 14.74 25.57 8.20
N ASP A 105 14.25 26.31 7.21
CA ASP A 105 12.81 26.43 6.93
C ASP A 105 12.21 25.10 6.50
N ARG A 106 12.91 24.35 5.63
CA ARG A 106 12.48 23.01 5.19
C ARG A 106 12.29 22.06 6.37
N ALA A 107 13.25 22.01 7.29
CA ALA A 107 13.18 21.11 8.44
C ALA A 107 12.00 21.48 9.36
N ALA A 108 11.74 22.78 9.56
CA ALA A 108 10.62 23.26 10.36
C ALA A 108 9.27 22.90 9.72
N LEU A 109 9.12 23.13 8.41
CA LEU A 109 7.89 22.83 7.67
C LEU A 109 7.62 21.33 7.58
N LEU A 110 8.64 20.50 7.35
CA LEU A 110 8.48 19.05 7.36
C LEU A 110 8.09 18.54 8.75
N ALA A 111 8.67 19.09 9.82
CA ALA A 111 8.29 18.75 11.18
C ALA A 111 6.83 19.14 11.46
N GLU A 112 6.42 20.34 11.06
CA GLU A 112 5.04 20.81 11.20
C GLU A 112 4.06 19.92 10.43
N ALA A 113 4.33 19.63 9.16
CA ALA A 113 3.48 18.77 8.34
C ALA A 113 3.39 17.35 8.89
N SER A 114 4.50 16.80 9.40
CA SER A 114 4.50 15.48 10.03
C SER A 114 3.60 15.41 11.27
N ALA A 115 3.47 16.51 12.00
CA ALA A 115 2.64 16.60 13.20
C ALA A 115 1.15 16.83 12.90
N GLN A 116 0.79 17.23 11.68
CA GLN A 116 -0.61 17.46 11.28
C GLN A 116 -1.34 16.17 10.90
N VAL A 117 -0.62 15.10 10.58
CA VAL A 117 -1.24 13.81 10.24
C VAL A 117 -1.34 12.94 11.47
N ASP A 118 -2.54 12.93 12.04
CA ASP A 118 -2.85 12.12 13.21
C ASP A 118 -2.75 10.61 12.90
N ASN A 119 -2.31 9.84 13.89
CA ASN A 119 -2.30 8.37 13.87
C ASN A 119 -1.38 7.71 12.83
N ILE A 120 -0.37 8.41 12.31
CA ILE A 120 0.59 7.83 11.35
C ILE A 120 1.31 6.59 11.91
N ASP A 121 1.72 6.62 13.19
CA ASP A 121 2.38 5.46 13.83
C ASP A 121 1.47 4.23 13.85
N ARG A 122 0.21 4.42 14.24
CA ARG A 122 -0.82 3.37 14.26
C ARG A 122 -1.12 2.85 12.84
N ALA A 123 -1.16 3.72 11.84
CA ALA A 123 -1.37 3.32 10.45
C ALA A 123 -0.20 2.47 9.92
N ASN A 124 1.04 2.89 10.19
CA ASN A 124 2.25 2.11 9.87
C ASN A 124 2.22 0.73 10.52
N ASP A 125 1.91 0.66 11.82
CA ASP A 125 1.77 -0.61 12.55
C ASP A 125 0.65 -1.49 11.97
N GLY A 126 -0.47 -0.88 11.56
CA GLY A 126 -1.59 -1.57 10.94
C GLY A 126 -1.20 -2.24 9.62
N VAL A 127 -0.60 -1.48 8.70
CA VAL A 127 -0.10 -2.01 7.42
C VAL A 127 0.96 -3.08 7.64
N ALA A 128 1.93 -2.84 8.52
CA ALA A 128 3.03 -3.78 8.81
C ALA A 128 2.53 -5.09 9.47
N SER A 129 1.61 -4.99 10.43
CA SER A 129 1.04 -6.17 11.08
C SER A 129 0.17 -6.97 10.10
N TYR A 130 -0.60 -6.28 9.26
CA TYR A 130 -1.46 -6.94 8.28
C TYR A 130 -0.62 -7.68 7.23
N SER A 131 0.42 -7.02 6.70
CA SER A 131 1.33 -7.63 5.72
C SER A 131 2.08 -8.83 6.30
N THR A 132 2.60 -8.72 7.52
CA THR A 132 3.29 -9.84 8.20
C THR A 132 2.39 -11.06 8.33
N ARG A 133 1.12 -10.85 8.68
CA ARG A 133 0.15 -11.93 8.89
C ARG A 133 -0.28 -12.64 7.59
N LEU A 134 -0.35 -11.92 6.48
CA LEU A 134 -1.04 -12.40 5.27
C LEU A 134 -0.20 -12.44 3.99
N CYS A 135 0.90 -11.68 3.93
CA CYS A 135 1.77 -11.60 2.75
C CYS A 135 3.04 -12.44 2.89
N THR A 136 3.33 -12.96 4.08
CA THR A 136 4.49 -13.82 4.32
C THR A 136 4.10 -15.28 4.02
N PRO A 137 4.84 -16.02 3.17
CA PRO A 137 4.55 -17.43 2.97
C PRO A 137 4.67 -18.19 4.29
N ALA A 138 3.67 -19.02 4.59
CA ALA A 138 3.76 -19.94 5.73
C ALA A 138 4.99 -20.86 5.56
N PRO A 139 5.71 -21.18 6.66
CA PRO A 139 6.92 -22.01 6.61
C PRO A 139 6.67 -23.42 6.06
#